data_AF-A0AAP0P3T0-F1
#
_entry.id   AF-A0AAP0P3T0-F1
#
_cell.length_a   1.000
_cell.length_b   1.000
_cell.length_c   1.000
_cell.angle_alpha   90.00
_cell.angle_beta   90.00
_cell.angle_gamma   90.00
#
_symmetry.space_group_name_H-M   'P 1'
#
loop_
_entity.id
_entity.type
_entity.pdbx_description
1 polymer ?
#
loop_
_entity_poly.entity_id
_entity_poly.type
_entity_poly.pdbx_seq_one_letter_code
_entity_poly.pdbx_strand_id
1 'polypeptide(L)'
;MREIYTDEVYKKFKEEVRKMLNCKGTKLGNDGGLCTCEVRDISGKNARKEAPQQVFTVLYNEETEVVHCICRLFEFKGFLCSHALYVLRDRDIMYVLDKYIMDRWRKDFKRKYAREKGIRELDSCDSTELERYDAIVSRSCNIVDLGSKSTKNMKIVYEAIKALKQQLEAIVDDVPPLIASTKRQSIKEPTGGHRKGRPRFSLNKAISEKKTNK
;
A
#
# COMPACT_ATOMS: atom_id res chain seq x y z
N MET A 1 7.92 -7.67 22.09
CA MET A 1 7.44 -6.41 21.46
C MET A 1 7.74 -5.13 22.24
N ARG A 2 7.46 -5.01 23.56
CA ARG A 2 7.74 -3.77 24.34
C ARG A 2 9.23 -3.40 24.42
N GLU A 3 10.11 -4.39 24.34
CA GLU A 3 11.57 -4.21 24.33
C GLU A 3 12.10 -3.79 22.95
N ILE A 4 11.28 -3.93 21.91
CA ILE A 4 11.64 -3.65 20.53
C ILE A 4 11.23 -2.23 20.18
N TYR A 5 9.96 -1.87 20.32
CA TYR A 5 9.47 -0.53 19.95
C TYR A 5 9.80 0.55 20.99
N THR A 6 10.05 1.79 20.55
CA THR A 6 10.00 2.96 21.46
C THR A 6 8.65 3.03 22.17
N ASP A 7 8.60 3.58 23.39
CA ASP A 7 7.39 3.51 24.21
C ASP A 7 6.18 4.22 23.56
N GLU A 8 6.42 5.29 22.81
CA GLU A 8 5.40 6.01 22.05
C GLU A 8 4.83 5.18 20.88
N VAL A 9 5.70 4.49 20.13
CA VAL A 9 5.28 3.65 19.01
C VAL A 9 4.58 2.41 19.53
N TYR A 10 5.10 1.80 20.60
CA TYR A 10 4.46 0.67 21.25
C TYR A 10 3.04 1.03 21.71
N LYS A 11 2.83 2.23 22.26
CA LYS A 11 1.50 2.69 22.67
C LYS A 11 0.54 2.76 21.48
N LYS A 12 0.95 3.37 20.37
CA LYS A 12 0.14 3.48 19.13
C LYS A 12 -0.14 2.10 18.53
N PHE A 13 0.86 1.24 18.46
CA PHE A 13 0.67 -0.13 17.98
C PHE A 13 -0.31 -0.91 18.87
N LYS A 14 -0.24 -0.74 20.20
CA LYS A 14 -1.19 -1.35 21.14
C LYS A 14 -2.62 -0.83 20.95
N GLU A 15 -2.80 0.39 20.47
CA GLU A 15 -4.12 0.92 20.09
C GLU A 15 -4.64 0.22 18.83
N GLU A 16 -3.80 0.04 17.81
CA GLU A 16 -4.17 -0.69 16.58
C GLU A 16 -4.54 -2.17 16.88
N VAL A 17 -3.80 -2.84 17.77
CA VAL A 17 -4.13 -4.19 18.25
C VAL A 17 -5.49 -4.25 18.95
N ARG A 18 -5.88 -3.20 19.67
CA ARG A 18 -7.22 -3.13 20.28
C ARG A 18 -8.30 -2.89 19.24
N LYS A 19 -8.07 -1.97 18.31
CA LYS A 19 -9.02 -1.66 17.22
C LYS A 19 -9.26 -2.87 16.31
N MET A 20 -8.26 -3.73 16.13
CA MET A 20 -8.38 -4.99 15.38
C MET A 20 -9.55 -5.87 15.88
N LEU A 21 -9.88 -5.83 17.17
CA LEU A 21 -11.00 -6.61 17.73
C LEU A 21 -12.37 -6.14 17.20
N ASN A 22 -12.43 -4.93 16.68
CA ASN A 22 -13.59 -4.32 16.05
C ASN A 22 -13.51 -4.38 14.51
N CYS A 23 -12.62 -5.20 13.97
CA CYS A 23 -12.57 -5.44 12.53
C CYS A 23 -13.40 -6.68 12.16
N LYS A 24 -14.07 -6.62 11.01
CA LYS A 24 -14.76 -7.77 10.40
C LYS A 24 -14.31 -7.92 8.95
N GLY A 25 -13.84 -9.09 8.58
CA GLY A 25 -13.35 -9.38 7.23
C GLY A 25 -14.27 -10.28 6.43
N THR A 26 -14.21 -10.13 5.11
CA THR A 26 -14.73 -11.07 4.11
C THR A 26 -13.63 -11.35 3.09
N LYS A 27 -13.37 -12.63 2.81
CA LYS A 27 -12.45 -13.02 1.74
C LYS A 27 -13.15 -12.82 0.39
N LEU A 28 -12.53 -12.06 -0.51
CA LEU A 28 -13.06 -11.81 -1.86
C LEU A 28 -12.55 -12.83 -2.88
N GLY A 29 -11.32 -13.32 -2.70
CA GLY A 29 -10.72 -14.26 -3.63
C GLY A 29 -9.28 -14.60 -3.27
N ASN A 30 -8.72 -15.56 -4.01
CA ASN A 30 -7.32 -15.93 -3.97
C ASN A 30 -6.85 -16.06 -5.43
N ASP A 31 -5.86 -15.29 -5.83
CA ASP A 31 -5.23 -15.39 -7.14
C ASP A 31 -3.74 -15.69 -6.97
N GLY A 32 -3.31 -16.88 -7.38
CA GLY A 32 -1.89 -17.28 -7.31
C GLY A 32 -1.25 -17.15 -5.93
N GLY A 33 -1.97 -17.43 -4.83
CA GLY A 33 -1.46 -17.29 -3.46
C GLY A 33 -1.58 -15.88 -2.88
N LEU A 34 -2.10 -14.91 -3.65
CA LEU A 34 -2.48 -13.59 -3.15
C LEU A 34 -3.96 -13.58 -2.77
N CYS A 35 -4.22 -13.65 -1.46
CA CYS A 35 -5.55 -13.52 -0.90
C CYS A 35 -5.96 -12.04 -0.80
N THR A 36 -7.12 -11.72 -1.36
CA THR A 36 -7.75 -10.40 -1.20
C THR A 36 -8.88 -10.48 -0.19
N CYS A 37 -8.83 -9.62 0.83
CA CYS A 37 -9.83 -9.50 1.87
C CYS A 37 -10.38 -8.06 1.92
N GLU A 38 -11.67 -7.93 2.19
CA GLU A 38 -12.28 -6.67 2.61
C GLU A 38 -12.44 -6.67 4.12
N VAL A 39 -11.94 -5.63 4.79
CA VAL A 39 -12.04 -5.46 6.24
C VAL A 39 -12.83 -4.20 6.55
N ARG A 40 -13.86 -4.33 7.39
CA ARG A 40 -14.66 -3.21 7.91
C ARG A 40 -14.29 -2.92 9.35
N ASP A 41 -14.10 -1.64 9.67
CA ASP A 41 -13.97 -1.16 11.05
C ASP A 41 -15.34 -0.77 11.60
N ILE A 42 -15.81 -1.49 12.62
CA ILE A 42 -17.08 -1.22 13.29
C ILE A 42 -16.93 -0.31 14.53
N SER A 43 -15.73 0.20 14.82
CA SER A 43 -15.42 1.09 15.96
C SER A 43 -15.96 2.52 15.81
N GLY A 44 -16.49 2.87 14.63
CA GLY A 44 -16.87 4.24 14.31
C GLY A 44 -17.83 4.83 15.35
N LYS A 45 -17.41 5.93 15.99
CA LYS A 45 -18.23 6.78 16.90
C LYS A 45 -19.40 7.49 16.19
N ASN A 46 -19.83 7.01 15.04
CA ASN A 46 -20.99 7.53 14.36
C ASN A 46 -22.17 6.62 14.71
N ALA A 47 -22.71 6.83 15.91
CA ALA A 47 -24.02 6.32 16.32
C ALA A 47 -25.19 6.91 15.49
N ARG A 48 -24.91 7.44 14.29
CA ARG A 48 -25.92 7.62 13.25
C ARG A 48 -25.88 6.33 12.45
N LYS A 49 -26.96 5.54 12.51
CA LYS A 49 -27.15 4.24 11.84
C LYS A 49 -26.95 4.25 10.31
N GLU A 50 -26.51 5.36 9.73
CA GLU A 50 -26.52 5.67 8.30
C GLU A 50 -25.13 6.08 7.74
N ALA A 51 -24.09 6.20 8.57
CA ALA A 51 -22.74 6.44 8.04
C ALA A 51 -22.19 5.15 7.42
N PRO A 52 -21.71 5.17 6.14
CA PRO A 52 -21.15 3.98 5.51
C PRO A 52 -19.95 3.50 6.32
N GLN A 53 -19.97 2.22 6.73
CA GLN A 53 -18.81 1.58 7.34
C GLN A 53 -17.65 1.63 6.35
N GLN A 54 -16.52 2.19 6.79
CA GLN A 54 -15.35 2.31 5.93
C GLN A 54 -14.79 0.90 5.68
N VAL A 55 -14.76 0.50 4.39
CA VAL A 55 -14.23 -0.77 3.93
C VAL A 55 -12.78 -0.57 3.48
N PHE A 56 -11.90 -1.47 3.87
CA PHE A 56 -10.50 -1.46 3.51
C PHE A 56 -10.12 -2.76 2.81
N THR A 57 -9.50 -2.65 1.64
CA THR A 57 -8.89 -3.80 0.97
C THR A 57 -7.57 -4.16 1.62
N VAL A 58 -7.40 -5.44 1.91
CA VAL A 58 -6.18 -6.02 2.47
C VAL A 58 -5.75 -7.17 1.56
N LEU A 59 -4.50 -7.13 1.13
CA LEU A 59 -3.85 -8.17 0.35
C LEU A 59 -2.95 -8.96 1.28
N TYR A 60 -3.02 -10.29 1.20
CA TYR A 60 -2.17 -11.20 1.96
C TYR A 60 -1.55 -12.21 1.01
N ASN A 61 -0.23 -12.23 0.94
CA ASN A 61 0.52 -13.20 0.15
C ASN A 61 0.83 -14.42 1.03
N GLU A 62 0.30 -15.59 0.65
CA GLU A 62 0.41 -16.84 1.40
C GLU A 62 1.84 -17.40 1.41
N GLU A 63 2.64 -17.15 0.37
CA GLU A 63 4.02 -17.66 0.25
C GLU A 63 5.02 -16.85 1.10
N THR A 64 4.89 -15.53 1.07
CA THR A 64 5.80 -14.61 1.74
C THR A 64 5.30 -14.20 3.13
N GLU A 65 4.05 -14.54 3.46
CA GLU A 65 3.30 -14.07 4.63
C GLU A 65 3.30 -12.53 4.76
N VAL A 66 3.29 -11.85 3.61
CA VAL A 66 3.28 -10.39 3.55
C VAL A 66 1.83 -9.89 3.48
N VAL A 67 1.50 -8.91 4.32
CA VAL A 67 0.19 -8.25 4.37
C VAL A 67 0.33 -6.78 3.98
N HIS A 68 -0.53 -6.34 3.06
CA HIS A 68 -0.64 -4.96 2.64
C HIS A 68 -2.07 -4.48 2.83
N CYS A 69 -2.25 -3.31 3.42
CA CYS A 69 -3.56 -2.68 3.53
C CYS A 69 -3.54 -1.33 2.82
N ILE A 70 -4.62 -1.00 2.11
CA ILE A 70 -4.77 0.30 1.46
C ILE A 70 -4.74 1.49 2.45
N CYS A 71 -4.87 1.24 3.76
CA CYS A 71 -4.67 2.22 4.84
C CYS A 71 -3.24 2.82 4.81
N ARG A 72 -2.27 2.08 4.27
CA ARG A 72 -0.85 2.41 4.19
C ARG A 72 -0.18 2.84 5.50
N LEU A 73 -0.74 2.45 6.65
CA LEU A 73 -0.23 2.86 7.97
C LEU A 73 1.17 2.34 8.21
N PHE A 74 1.50 1.15 7.70
CA PHE A 74 2.83 0.57 7.84
C PHE A 74 3.87 1.41 7.09
N GLU A 75 3.57 1.82 5.87
CA GLU A 75 4.44 2.64 5.03
C GLU A 75 4.63 4.05 5.63
N PHE A 76 3.59 4.62 6.24
CA PHE A 76 3.66 5.97 6.82
C PHE A 76 4.17 6.03 8.27
N LYS A 77 3.90 5.00 9.08
CA LYS A 77 4.14 4.99 10.53
C LYS A 77 5.01 3.83 11.00
N GLY A 78 5.29 2.86 10.14
CA GLY A 78 6.17 1.71 10.42
C GLY A 78 5.60 0.67 11.37
N PHE A 79 4.28 0.63 11.53
CA PHE A 79 3.58 -0.43 12.25
C PHE A 79 2.23 -0.73 11.58
N LEU A 80 1.77 -1.97 11.73
CA LEU A 80 0.57 -2.47 11.06
C LEU A 80 -0.71 -1.78 11.58
N CYS A 81 -1.65 -1.47 10.67
CA CYS A 81 -3.00 -1.02 11.05
C CYS A 81 -3.86 -2.19 11.53
N SER A 82 -4.93 -1.87 12.27
CA SER A 82 -5.94 -2.84 12.73
C SER A 82 -6.42 -3.81 11.65
N HIS A 83 -6.57 -3.35 10.40
CA HIS A 83 -7.03 -4.18 9.28
C HIS A 83 -6.03 -5.26 8.88
N ALA A 84 -4.74 -4.88 8.79
CA ALA A 84 -3.68 -5.82 8.46
C ALA A 84 -3.49 -6.83 9.60
N LEU A 85 -3.54 -6.36 10.86
CA LEU A 85 -3.49 -7.21 12.05
C LEU A 85 -4.67 -8.19 12.09
N TYR A 86 -5.87 -7.76 11.68
CA TYR A 86 -7.04 -8.62 11.64
C TYR A 86 -6.84 -9.78 10.67
N VAL A 87 -6.36 -9.50 9.45
CA VAL A 87 -6.08 -10.55 8.47
C VAL A 87 -5.00 -11.50 8.95
N LEU A 88 -3.91 -11.00 9.57
CA LEU A 88 -2.89 -11.88 10.15
C LEU A 88 -3.46 -12.80 11.24
N ARG A 89 -4.31 -12.26 12.13
CA ARG A 89 -4.99 -13.05 13.16
C ARG A 89 -5.92 -14.10 12.55
N ASP A 90 -6.65 -13.76 11.50
CA ASP A 90 -7.54 -14.68 10.77
C ASP A 90 -6.76 -15.82 10.09
N ARG A 91 -5.46 -15.63 9.85
CA ARG A 91 -4.52 -16.65 9.37
C ARG A 91 -3.72 -17.34 10.48
N ASP A 92 -4.13 -17.18 11.74
CA ASP A 92 -3.43 -17.70 12.94
C ASP A 92 -1.97 -17.21 13.12
N ILE A 93 -1.62 -16.09 12.46
CA ILE A 93 -0.32 -15.43 12.64
C ILE A 93 -0.43 -14.44 13.80
N MET A 94 -0.09 -14.93 14.99
CA MET A 94 -0.25 -14.19 16.27
C MET A 94 0.99 -13.42 16.71
N TYR A 95 2.05 -13.44 15.92
CA TYR A 95 3.28 -12.70 16.16
C TYR A 95 3.55 -11.72 15.02
N VAL A 96 4.02 -10.52 15.38
CA VAL A 96 4.50 -9.56 14.39
C VAL A 96 5.81 -10.10 13.86
N LEU A 97 5.80 -10.57 12.61
CA LEU A 97 6.99 -11.03 11.91
C LEU A 97 8.05 -9.93 11.92
N ASP A 98 9.33 -10.31 12.04
CA ASP A 98 10.45 -9.36 12.13
C ASP A 98 10.49 -8.36 10.96
N LYS A 99 9.96 -8.77 9.79
CA LYS A 99 9.79 -7.92 8.59
C LYS A 99 8.90 -6.68 8.80
N TYR A 100 8.05 -6.67 9.81
CA TYR A 100 7.23 -5.50 10.17
C TYR A 100 7.82 -4.66 11.30
N ILE A 101 9.05 -4.96 11.72
CA ILE A 101 9.77 -4.23 12.75
C ILE A 101 10.81 -3.35 12.07
N MET A 102 10.42 -2.12 11.70
CA MET A 102 11.36 -1.17 11.09
C MET A 102 12.46 -0.78 12.08
N ASP A 103 13.69 -0.74 11.57
CA ASP A 103 14.89 -0.38 12.34
C ASP A 103 14.75 0.98 13.04
N ARG A 104 14.15 1.99 12.42
CA ARG A 104 13.92 3.32 13.02
C ARG A 104 13.18 3.24 14.37
N TRP A 105 12.31 2.25 14.56
CA TRP A 105 11.48 2.14 15.76
C TRP A 105 12.07 1.22 16.82
N ARG A 106 13.20 0.56 16.53
CA ARG A 106 13.86 -0.31 17.49
C ARG A 106 14.58 0.50 18.57
N LYS A 107 14.45 0.11 19.84
CA LYS A 107 15.14 0.76 20.98
C LYS A 107 16.67 0.71 20.84
N ASP A 108 17.21 -0.31 20.18
CA ASP A 108 18.63 -0.54 19.94
C ASP A 108 19.17 0.14 18.68
N PHE A 109 18.31 0.76 17.85
CA PHE A 109 18.72 1.46 16.63
C PHE A 109 19.81 2.49 16.90
N LYS A 110 19.67 3.29 17.97
CA LYS A 110 20.68 4.30 18.35
C LYS A 110 22.06 3.68 18.62
N ARG A 111 22.12 2.44 19.09
CA ARG A 111 23.37 1.72 19.45
C ARG A 111 23.99 0.98 18.26
N LYS A 112 23.16 0.37 17.41
CA LYS A 112 23.59 -0.29 16.18
C LYS A 112 24.06 0.74 15.14
N TYR A 113 23.32 1.83 14.98
CA TYR A 113 23.64 2.94 14.08
C TYR A 113 24.96 3.65 14.43
N ALA A 114 25.22 3.89 15.73
CA ALA A 114 26.47 4.49 16.18
C ALA A 114 27.70 3.59 15.95
N ARG A 115 27.51 2.27 15.86
CA ARG A 115 28.58 1.29 15.58
C ARG A 115 28.81 1.07 14.08
N GLU A 116 27.77 1.10 13.25
CA GLU A 116 27.86 0.73 11.83
C GLU A 116 28.26 1.89 10.90
N LYS A 117 27.97 3.15 11.25
CA LYS A 117 28.29 4.32 10.40
C LYS A 117 29.24 5.30 11.06
N GLY A 118 30.41 4.80 11.46
CA GLY A 118 31.60 5.63 11.44
C GLY A 118 31.82 6.13 10.00
N ILE A 119 31.49 7.40 9.77
CA ILE A 119 31.94 8.30 8.69
C ILE A 119 32.68 7.58 7.55
N ARG A 120 31.98 7.05 6.53
CA ARG A 120 32.58 6.76 5.21
C ARG A 120 31.62 7.12 4.07
N GLU A 121 32.06 8.17 3.36
CA GLU A 121 31.99 8.47 1.92
C GLU A 121 30.70 8.14 1.15
N LEU A 122 30.02 9.22 0.73
CA LEU A 122 29.02 9.24 -0.33
C LEU A 122 29.73 9.62 -1.63
N ASP A 123 30.56 8.73 -2.19
CA ASP A 123 31.27 8.98 -3.45
C ASP A 123 31.01 7.90 -4.52
N SER A 124 29.96 7.09 -4.37
CA SER A 124 29.55 6.15 -5.43
C SER A 124 28.52 6.78 -6.37
N CYS A 125 28.96 7.02 -7.61
CA CYS A 125 28.19 7.56 -8.74
C CYS A 125 27.03 6.64 -9.20
N ASP A 126 26.91 5.42 -8.68
CA ASP A 126 25.93 4.40 -9.12
C ASP A 126 24.92 4.01 -8.04
N SER A 127 24.59 4.93 -7.12
CA SER A 127 23.59 4.65 -6.09
C SER A 127 22.18 4.60 -6.67
N THR A 128 21.45 3.52 -6.43
CA THR A 128 20.03 3.37 -6.80
C THR A 128 19.16 4.41 -6.08
N GLU A 129 17.97 4.68 -6.61
CA GLU A 129 17.02 5.63 -6.00
C GLU A 129 16.73 5.27 -4.53
N LEU A 130 16.58 3.98 -4.23
CA LEU A 130 16.36 3.47 -2.89
C LEU A 130 17.56 3.75 -1.96
N GLU A 131 18.79 3.55 -2.43
CA GLU A 131 20.00 3.83 -1.65
C GLU A 131 20.18 5.32 -1.35
N ARG A 132 19.85 6.20 -2.32
CA ARG A 132 19.87 7.66 -2.10
C ARG A 132 18.83 8.08 -1.08
N TYR A 133 17.61 7.53 -1.19
CA TYR A 133 16.54 7.76 -0.22
C TYR A 133 16.98 7.33 1.19
N ASP A 134 17.48 6.11 1.34
CA ASP A 134 17.93 5.57 2.63
C ASP A 134 19.08 6.39 3.23
N ALA A 135 20.04 6.83 2.41
CA ALA A 135 21.14 7.68 2.84
C ALA A 135 20.66 9.04 3.38
N ILE A 136 19.67 9.66 2.72
CA ILE A 136 19.09 10.95 3.14
C ILE A 136 18.27 10.77 4.41
N VAL A 137 17.40 9.76 4.47
CA VAL A 137 16.56 9.47 5.64
C VAL A 137 17.44 9.15 6.85
N SER A 138 18.51 8.37 6.66
CA SER A 138 19.51 8.04 7.67
C SER A 138 20.12 9.29 8.30
N ARG A 139 20.62 10.23 7.48
CA ARG A 139 21.23 11.49 7.98
C ARG A 139 20.20 12.41 8.62
N SER A 140 18.99 12.44 8.09
CA SER A 140 17.90 13.28 8.60
C SER A 140 17.43 12.88 10.01
N CYS A 141 17.61 11.62 10.42
CA CYS A 141 17.18 11.16 11.75
C CYS A 141 17.83 11.94 12.90
N ASN A 142 19.12 12.25 12.79
CA ASN A 142 19.83 13.04 13.82
C ASN A 142 19.32 14.48 13.89
N ILE A 143 19.02 15.07 12.74
CA ILE A 143 18.48 16.43 12.63
C ILE A 143 17.09 16.50 13.28
N VAL A 144 16.25 15.47 13.06
CA VAL A 144 14.92 15.38 13.68
C VAL A 144 15.00 15.18 15.20
N ASP A 145 15.93 14.36 15.69
CA ASP A 145 16.16 14.19 17.14
C ASP A 145 16.60 15.52 17.80
N LEU A 146 17.48 16.29 17.16
CA LEU A 146 17.90 17.61 17.64
C LEU A 146 16.79 18.66 17.52
N GLY A 147 16.02 18.62 16.43
CA GLY A 147 14.90 19.52 16.16
C GLY A 147 13.76 19.38 17.16
N SER A 148 13.47 18.16 17.60
CA SER A 148 12.33 17.88 18.51
C SER A 148 12.57 18.31 19.96
N LYS A 149 13.81 18.59 20.36
CA LYS A 149 14.18 18.94 21.75
C LYS A 149 13.66 20.29 22.22
N SER A 150 13.32 21.21 21.33
CA SER A 150 12.71 22.48 21.69
C SER A 150 11.93 23.10 20.53
N THR A 151 10.95 23.95 20.84
CA THR A 151 10.23 24.73 19.85
C THR A 151 11.15 25.64 19.02
N LYS A 152 12.26 26.12 19.62
CA LYS A 152 13.28 26.91 18.92
C LYS A 152 13.99 26.06 17.86
N ASN A 153 14.45 24.87 18.22
CA ASN A 153 15.14 23.96 17.29
C ASN A 153 14.20 23.47 16.20
N MET A 154 12.94 23.17 16.56
CA MET A 154 11.91 22.77 15.60
C MET A 154 11.72 23.83 14.51
N LYS A 155 11.63 25.11 14.88
CA LYS A 155 11.52 26.22 13.91
C LYS A 155 12.75 26.30 12.99
N ILE A 156 13.95 26.16 13.55
CA ILE A 156 15.20 26.16 12.75
C ILE A 156 15.19 25.03 11.72
N VAL A 157 14.89 23.80 12.15
CA VAL A 157 14.82 22.64 11.27
C VAL A 157 13.71 22.79 10.22
N TYR A 158 12.55 23.31 10.62
CA TYR A 158 11.41 23.51 9.72
C TYR A 158 11.73 24.51 8.60
N GLU A 159 12.28 25.68 8.94
CA GLU A 159 12.68 26.67 7.93
C GLU A 159 13.78 26.14 7.01
N ALA A 160 14.75 25.39 7.55
CA ALA A 160 15.80 24.76 6.75
C ALA A 160 15.22 23.73 5.75
N ILE A 161 14.31 22.85 6.20
CA ILE A 161 13.65 21.88 5.31
C ILE A 161 12.81 22.58 4.23
N LYS A 162 12.10 23.65 4.59
CA LYS A 162 11.32 24.44 3.64
C LYS A 162 12.21 25.08 2.56
N ALA A 163 13.33 25.67 2.95
CA ALA A 163 14.30 26.24 2.01
C ALA A 163 14.92 25.16 1.10
N LEU A 164 15.31 24.01 1.66
CA LEU A 164 15.86 22.89 0.89
C LEU A 164 14.85 22.36 -0.13
N LYS A 165 13.58 22.24 0.26
CA LYS A 165 12.51 21.83 -0.65
C LYS A 165 12.39 22.77 -1.85
N GLN A 166 12.39 24.09 -1.60
CA GLN A 166 12.32 25.09 -2.67
C GLN A 166 13.53 25.02 -3.61
N GLN A 167 14.72 24.74 -3.08
CA GLN A 167 15.93 24.56 -3.89
C GLN A 167 15.81 23.33 -4.79
N LEU A 168 15.33 22.19 -4.26
CA LEU A 168 15.14 20.96 -5.04
C LEU A 168 14.06 21.12 -6.11
N GLU A 169 12.96 21.82 -5.82
CA GLU A 169 11.90 22.11 -6.81
C GLU A 169 12.34 23.12 -7.88
N ALA A 170 13.32 23.97 -7.60
CA ALA A 170 13.91 24.91 -8.55
C ALA A 170 14.95 24.26 -9.47
N ILE A 171 15.47 23.09 -9.10
CA ILE A 171 16.32 22.28 -9.97
C ILE A 171 15.38 21.53 -10.92
N VAL A 172 15.10 22.17 -12.06
CA VAL A 172 14.51 21.49 -13.21
C VAL A 172 15.61 20.62 -13.81
N ASP A 173 15.62 19.34 -13.47
CA ASP A 173 16.32 18.38 -14.30
C ASP A 173 15.61 18.35 -15.67
N ASP A 174 16.39 18.53 -16.73
CA ASP A 174 16.01 18.28 -18.12
C ASP A 174 15.77 16.77 -18.28
N VAL A 175 14.67 16.28 -17.70
CA VAL A 175 14.17 14.93 -17.92
C VAL A 175 13.37 15.01 -19.22
N PRO A 176 13.83 14.39 -20.32
CA PRO A 176 13.01 14.31 -21.53
C PRO A 176 11.65 13.77 -21.13
N PRO A 177 10.54 14.39 -21.58
CA PRO A 177 9.22 13.93 -21.20
C PRO A 177 9.15 12.44 -21.50
N LEU A 178 8.80 11.64 -20.49
CA LEU A 178 8.36 10.27 -20.69
C LEU A 178 7.34 10.33 -21.80
N ILE A 179 7.75 9.94 -23.00
CA ILE A 179 6.97 10.06 -24.21
C ILE A 179 5.67 9.34 -23.89
N ALA A 180 4.57 10.09 -23.93
CA ALA A 180 3.25 9.56 -23.99
C ALA A 180 3.19 8.64 -25.23
N SER A 181 3.49 7.37 -25.03
CA SER A 181 3.29 6.29 -25.96
C SER A 181 2.11 5.44 -25.47
N THR A 182 1.04 6.11 -25.02
CA THR A 182 -0.30 5.55 -25.18
C THR A 182 -0.71 5.83 -26.62
N LYS A 183 -0.19 5.03 -27.57
CA LYS A 183 -0.81 4.99 -28.90
C LYS A 183 -2.14 4.26 -28.72
N ARG A 184 -3.18 5.02 -28.39
CA ARG A 184 -4.57 4.63 -28.64
C ARG A 184 -4.65 4.38 -30.14
N GLN A 185 -4.63 3.12 -30.55
CA GLN A 185 -5.11 2.79 -31.88
C GLN A 185 -6.60 3.11 -31.90
N SER A 186 -6.95 4.11 -32.70
CA SER A 186 -8.33 4.38 -33.08
C SER A 186 -8.86 3.15 -33.81
N ILE A 187 -9.75 2.40 -33.16
CA ILE A 187 -10.55 1.37 -33.81
C ILE A 187 -11.43 2.13 -34.80
N LYS A 188 -11.07 2.06 -36.09
CA LYS A 188 -11.91 2.56 -37.17
C LYS A 188 -13.11 1.64 -37.30
N GLU A 189 -14.31 2.22 -37.36
CA GLU A 189 -15.50 1.47 -37.70
C GLU A 189 -15.34 0.77 -39.06
N PRO A 190 -15.79 -0.49 -39.23
CA PRO A 190 -15.67 -1.17 -40.51
C PRO A 190 -16.57 -0.49 -41.55
N THR A 191 -15.94 0.08 -42.57
CA THR A 191 -16.61 0.52 -43.79
C THR A 191 -17.29 -0.66 -44.47
N GLY A 192 -18.58 -0.51 -44.77
CA GLY A 192 -19.41 -1.52 -45.40
C GLY A 192 -18.84 -2.01 -46.74
N GLY A 193 -18.52 -3.29 -46.80
CA GLY A 193 -18.20 -4.02 -48.04
C GLY A 193 -19.30 -5.02 -48.35
N HIS A 194 -19.75 -5.05 -49.61
CA HIS A 194 -20.79 -5.95 -50.12
C HIS A 194 -20.50 -7.42 -49.75
N ARG A 195 -21.40 -8.05 -48.99
CA ARG A 195 -21.46 -9.51 -48.88
C ARG A 195 -22.61 -10.02 -49.73
N LYS A 196 -22.32 -10.88 -50.70
CA LYS A 196 -23.32 -11.68 -51.42
C LYS A 196 -24.16 -12.42 -50.39
N GLY A 197 -25.48 -12.18 -50.40
CA GLY A 197 -26.41 -12.78 -49.47
C GLY A 197 -26.46 -14.31 -49.62
N ARG A 198 -26.46 -15.01 -48.48
CA ARG A 198 -26.87 -16.42 -48.41
C ARG A 198 -28.40 -16.47 -48.64
N PRO A 199 -28.93 -17.42 -49.43
CA PRO A 199 -30.36 -17.46 -49.76
C PRO A 199 -31.25 -17.62 -48.52
N ARG A 200 -32.41 -16.94 -48.54
CA ARG A 200 -33.47 -17.04 -47.52
C ARG A 200 -34.02 -18.47 -47.50
N PHE A 201 -33.87 -19.17 -46.38
CA PHE A 201 -34.78 -20.26 -46.04
C PHE A 201 -35.91 -19.68 -45.19
N SER A 202 -37.10 -19.62 -45.79
CA SER A 202 -38.36 -19.26 -45.16
C SER A 202 -38.79 -20.35 -44.18
N LEU A 203 -38.94 -19.99 -42.91
CA LEU A 203 -39.74 -20.81 -41.99
C LEU A 203 -41.19 -20.38 -42.13
N ASN A 204 -42.03 -21.23 -42.72
CA ASN A 204 -43.33 -21.60 -42.15
C ASN A 204 -44.06 -22.67 -42.99
N LYS A 205 -44.44 -23.73 -42.26
CA LYS A 205 -45.69 -24.52 -42.37
C LYS A 205 -45.72 -25.74 -43.32
N ALA A 206 -45.58 -26.92 -42.71
CA ALA A 206 -46.40 -28.12 -42.96
C ALA A 206 -46.41 -28.89 -41.61
N ILE A 207 -47.42 -28.73 -40.74
CA ILE A 207 -48.72 -29.43 -40.70
C ILE A 207 -48.62 -30.96 -40.96
N SER A 208 -48.94 -31.67 -39.87
CA SER A 208 -49.58 -32.99 -39.73
C SER A 208 -48.84 -34.26 -40.16
N GLU A 209 -49.08 -35.28 -39.31
CA GLU A 209 -48.74 -36.71 -39.42
C GLU A 209 -47.35 -37.02 -38.84
N LYS A 210 -47.24 -37.62 -37.65
CA LYS A 210 -47.81 -38.94 -37.32
C LYS A 210 -48.27 -39.04 -35.86
N LYS A 211 -49.49 -39.55 -35.72
CA LYS A 211 -50.05 -40.18 -34.53
C LYS A 211 -49.24 -41.43 -34.13
N THR A 212 -49.37 -41.80 -32.85
CA THR A 212 -49.45 -43.16 -32.28
C THR A 212 -48.19 -44.04 -32.13
N ASN A 213 -48.21 -44.78 -31.00
CA ASN A 213 -47.33 -45.85 -30.49
C ASN A 213 -46.03 -45.40 -29.80
N LYS A 214 -45.74 -45.77 -28.54
CA LYS A 214 -46.21 -46.87 -27.67
C LYS A 214 -46.00 -46.47 -26.21
#